data_AF-H6NB48-F1
#
_entry.id   AF-H6NB48-F1
#
_cell.length_a   1.000
_cell.length_b   1.000
_cell.length_c   1.000
_cell.angle_alpha   90.00
_cell.angle_beta   90.00
_cell.angle_gamma   90.00
#
_symmetry.space_group_name_H-M   'P 1'
#
loop_
_entity.id
_entity.type
_entity.pdbx_description
1 polymer ?
#
loop_
_entity_poly.entity_id
_entity_poly.type
_entity_poly.pdbx_seq_one_letter_code
_entity_poly.pdbx_strand_id
1 'polypeptide(L)'
;MPHSSCRTAAPVHSPTDFKLQQILDPSTPLCKDDVVWMLEYIKKKVAEEDPNLMDLSQPRLMQNFRYFAEIALMVIQRRNGFDQEEGRLKAWVEEAAFGLRPPAESSLRRR
;
A
#
# COMPACT_ATOMS: atom_id res chain seq x y z
N MET A 1 -3.42 -0.35 -49.21
CA MET A 1 -3.98 0.53 -48.17
C MET A 1 -3.96 -0.22 -46.85
N PRO A 2 -3.03 0.05 -45.90
CA PRO A 2 -3.07 -0.59 -44.59
C PRO A 2 -3.99 0.16 -43.63
N HIS A 3 -4.75 -0.60 -42.84
CA HIS A 3 -5.67 -0.11 -41.83
C HIS A 3 -4.91 0.54 -40.67
N SER A 4 -5.21 1.81 -40.38
CA SER A 4 -4.75 2.52 -39.18
C SER A 4 -5.41 1.91 -37.95
N SER A 5 -4.63 1.18 -37.16
CA SER A 5 -5.06 0.66 -35.87
C SER A 5 -5.01 1.77 -34.82
N CYS A 6 -6.18 2.26 -34.42
CA CYS A 6 -6.34 3.26 -33.37
C CYS A 6 -6.08 2.59 -32.01
N ARG A 7 -4.85 2.72 -31.48
CA ARG A 7 -4.55 2.31 -30.09
C ARG A 7 -5.19 3.29 -29.13
N THR A 8 -6.30 2.87 -28.54
CA THR A 8 -6.89 3.54 -27.38
C THR A 8 -6.06 3.18 -26.15
N ALA A 9 -5.35 4.16 -25.57
CA ALA A 9 -4.65 3.99 -24.30
C ALA A 9 -5.69 3.86 -23.18
N ALA A 10 -5.75 2.70 -22.52
CA ALA A 10 -6.57 2.49 -21.33
C ALA A 10 -5.93 3.18 -20.11
N PRO A 11 -6.71 3.61 -19.09
CA PRO A 11 -6.14 4.17 -17.87
C PRO A 11 -5.31 3.12 -17.12
N VAL A 12 -4.11 3.50 -16.70
CA VAL A 12 -2.96 2.63 -16.37
C VAL A 12 -2.89 2.33 -14.86
N HIS A 13 -3.99 1.96 -14.22
CA HIS A 13 -3.99 1.59 -12.80
C HIS A 13 -4.75 0.28 -12.58
N SER A 14 -4.08 -0.69 -11.96
CA SER A 14 -4.69 -1.97 -11.61
C SER A 14 -5.70 -1.78 -10.45
N PRO A 15 -6.68 -2.68 -10.29
CA PRO A 15 -7.59 -2.65 -9.13
C PRO A 15 -6.85 -2.61 -7.79
N THR A 16 -5.66 -3.22 -7.73
CA THR A 16 -4.77 -3.20 -6.56
C THR A 16 -4.22 -1.80 -6.29
N ASP A 17 -3.83 -1.06 -7.34
CA ASP A 17 -3.30 0.31 -7.19
C ASP A 17 -4.38 1.26 -6.67
N PHE A 18 -5.60 1.15 -7.18
CA PHE A 18 -6.74 1.93 -6.69
C PHE A 18 -7.05 1.63 -5.23
N LYS A 19 -7.06 0.35 -4.84
CA LYS A 19 -7.32 -0.04 -3.45
C LYS A 19 -6.21 0.45 -2.53
N LEU A 20 -4.96 0.35 -2.95
CA LEU A 20 -3.80 0.83 -2.21
C LEU A 20 -3.84 2.36 -2.03
N GLN A 21 -4.15 3.12 -3.09
CA GLN A 21 -4.33 4.57 -3.01
C GLN A 21 -5.45 4.95 -2.04
N GLN A 22 -6.59 4.26 -2.11
CA GLN A 22 -7.72 4.51 -1.20
C GLN A 22 -7.33 4.29 0.27
N ILE A 23 -6.61 3.20 0.57
CA ILE A 23 -6.22 2.86 1.95
C ILE A 23 -5.19 3.86 2.50
N LEU A 24 -4.28 4.33 1.65
CA LEU A 24 -3.24 5.29 2.02
C LEU A 24 -3.72 6.75 1.99
N ASP A 25 -4.96 7.00 1.56
CA ASP A 25 -5.53 8.35 1.57
C ASP A 25 -5.83 8.78 3.02
N PRO A 26 -5.23 9.87 3.53
CA PRO A 26 -5.49 10.36 4.87
C PRO A 26 -6.96 10.77 5.11
N SER A 27 -7.73 11.05 4.05
CA SER A 27 -9.14 11.41 4.14
C SER A 27 -10.11 10.23 4.18
N THR A 28 -9.68 9.01 3.81
CA THR A 28 -10.56 7.83 3.77
C THR A 28 -10.47 7.03 5.07
N PRO A 29 -11.56 6.77 5.81
CA PRO A 29 -11.46 6.05 7.07
C PRO A 29 -10.98 4.60 6.89
N LEU A 30 -10.15 4.12 7.81
CA LEU A 30 -9.62 2.76 7.76
C LEU A 30 -10.57 1.78 8.46
N CYS A 31 -11.12 0.83 7.71
CA CYS A 31 -11.83 -0.29 8.32
C CYS A 31 -10.90 -1.49 8.58
N LYS A 32 -11.35 -2.43 9.41
CA LYS A 32 -10.59 -3.66 9.71
C LYS A 32 -10.23 -4.44 8.44
N ASP A 33 -11.16 -4.51 7.48
CA ASP A 33 -10.94 -5.27 6.24
C ASP A 33 -9.86 -4.63 5.37
N ASP A 34 -9.77 -3.31 5.36
CA ASP A 34 -8.68 -2.57 4.67
C ASP A 34 -7.32 -2.89 5.29
N VAL A 35 -7.26 -2.96 6.62
CA VAL A 35 -6.04 -3.30 7.35
C VAL A 35 -5.62 -4.73 7.05
N VAL A 36 -6.55 -5.68 7.09
CA VAL A 36 -6.26 -7.09 6.77
C VAL A 36 -5.80 -7.22 5.32
N TRP A 37 -6.48 -6.56 4.38
CA TRP A 37 -6.09 -6.52 2.99
C TRP A 37 -4.66 -5.98 2.81
N MET A 38 -4.30 -4.92 3.54
CA MET A 38 -2.95 -4.35 3.49
C MET A 38 -1.89 -5.33 4.01
N LEU A 39 -2.16 -6.03 5.11
CA LEU A 39 -1.25 -7.04 5.63
C LEU A 39 -1.08 -8.20 4.64
N GLU A 40 -2.16 -8.63 3.97
CA GLU A 40 -2.08 -9.64 2.92
C GLU A 40 -1.26 -9.16 1.72
N TYR A 41 -1.45 -7.91 1.30
CA TYR A 41 -0.70 -7.29 0.23
C TYR A 41 0.80 -7.22 0.54
N ILE A 42 1.18 -6.70 1.72
CA ILE A 42 2.59 -6.63 2.14
C ILE A 42 3.21 -8.03 2.18
N LYS A 43 2.52 -9.00 2.80
CA LYS A 43 2.99 -10.39 2.87
C LYS A 43 3.22 -10.98 1.48
N LYS A 44 2.30 -10.73 0.55
CA LYS A 44 2.43 -11.18 -0.85
C LYS A 44 3.65 -10.56 -1.52
N LYS A 45 3.86 -9.25 -1.38
CA LYS A 45 5.01 -8.54 -1.97
C LYS A 45 6.35 -9.02 -1.41
N VAL A 46 6.41 -9.34 -0.12
CA VAL A 46 7.59 -9.97 0.49
C VAL A 46 7.83 -11.36 -0.10
N ALA A 47 6.79 -12.19 -0.23
CA ALA A 47 6.92 -13.54 -0.80
C ALA A 47 7.29 -13.54 -2.29
N GLU A 48 6.93 -12.49 -3.02
CA GLU A 48 7.29 -12.26 -4.42
C GLU A 48 8.67 -11.61 -4.59
N GLU A 49 9.38 -11.32 -3.50
CA GLU A 49 10.67 -10.62 -3.52
C GLU A 49 10.60 -9.31 -4.33
N ASP A 50 9.55 -8.50 -4.10
CA ASP A 50 9.32 -7.26 -4.85
C ASP A 50 10.61 -6.41 -4.91
N PRO A 51 11.09 -6.02 -6.10
CA PRO A 51 12.37 -5.32 -6.24
C PRO A 51 12.48 -4.08 -5.36
N ASN A 52 11.37 -3.36 -5.16
CA ASN A 52 11.38 -2.15 -4.34
C ASN A 52 11.60 -2.46 -2.84
N LEU A 53 11.27 -3.67 -2.39
CA LEU A 53 11.62 -4.14 -1.04
C LEU A 53 13.06 -4.62 -0.98
N MET A 54 13.51 -5.33 -2.02
CA MET A 54 14.88 -5.86 -2.09
C MET A 54 15.94 -4.75 -2.12
N ASP A 55 15.60 -3.59 -2.68
CA ASP A 55 16.46 -2.40 -2.72
C ASP A 55 16.50 -1.61 -1.39
N LEU A 56 15.64 -1.96 -0.40
CA LEU A 56 15.65 -1.29 0.89
C LEU A 56 16.83 -1.72 1.75
N SER A 57 17.31 -0.79 2.58
CA SER A 57 18.31 -1.12 3.59
C SER A 57 17.73 -2.06 4.66
N GLN A 58 18.58 -2.91 5.23
CA GLN A 58 18.18 -3.82 6.31
C GLN A 58 17.49 -3.11 7.50
N PRO A 59 17.97 -1.95 8.00
CA PRO A 59 17.26 -1.22 9.06
C PRO A 59 15.84 -0.80 8.66
N ARG A 60 15.62 -0.42 7.39
CA ARG A 60 14.29 -0.08 6.89
C ARG A 60 13.38 -1.30 6.81
N LEU A 61 13.89 -2.44 6.37
CA LEU A 61 13.14 -3.71 6.36
C LEU A 61 12.74 -4.14 7.77
N MET A 62 13.62 -3.99 8.76
CA MET A 62 13.29 -4.25 10.16
C MET A 62 12.19 -3.31 10.68
N GLN A 63 12.22 -2.04 10.27
CA GLN A 63 11.16 -1.08 10.59
C GLN A 63 9.82 -1.47 9.96
N ASN A 64 9.81 -1.82 8.67
CA ASN A 64 8.60 -2.30 7.98
C ASN A 64 8.00 -3.52 8.72
N PHE A 65 8.85 -4.51 9.05
CA PHE A 65 8.42 -5.71 9.76
C PHE A 65 7.85 -5.41 11.15
N ARG A 66 8.48 -4.49 11.91
CA ARG A 66 7.99 -4.09 13.23
C ARG A 66 6.57 -3.55 13.15
N TYR A 67 6.30 -2.61 12.25
CA TYR A 67 4.95 -2.06 12.08
C TYR A 67 3.96 -3.10 11.57
N PHE A 68 4.36 -3.94 10.61
CA PHE A 68 3.54 -5.06 10.15
C PHE A 68 3.11 -5.97 11.32
N ALA A 69 4.05 -6.35 12.20
CA ALA A 69 3.79 -7.20 13.34
C ALA A 69 2.92 -6.52 14.41
N GLU A 70 3.16 -5.23 14.70
CA GLU A 70 2.35 -4.43 15.64
C GLU A 70 0.88 -4.38 15.19
N ILE A 71 0.64 -4.08 13.91
CA ILE A 71 -0.71 -4.04 13.34
C ILE A 71 -1.36 -5.44 13.37
N ALA A 72 -0.62 -6.49 12.98
CA ALA A 72 -1.13 -7.85 12.98
C ALA A 72 -1.55 -8.31 14.39
N LEU A 73 -0.74 -8.02 15.41
CA LEU A 73 -1.07 -8.33 16.80
C LEU A 73 -2.29 -7.56 17.28
N MET A 74 -2.44 -6.29 16.90
CA MET A 74 -3.63 -5.50 17.22
C MET A 74 -4.91 -6.14 16.65
N VAL A 75 -4.87 -6.60 15.40
CA VAL A 75 -5.98 -7.32 14.74
C VAL A 75 -6.31 -8.62 15.49
N ILE A 76 -5.29 -9.42 15.82
CA ILE A 76 -5.46 -10.73 16.49
C ILE A 76 -6.05 -10.56 17.89
N GLN A 77 -5.54 -9.59 18.66
CA GLN A 77 -5.95 -9.36 20.05
C GLN A 77 -7.34 -8.72 20.16
N ARG A 78 -8.01 -8.40 19.04
CA ARG A 78 -9.34 -7.75 19.00
C ARG A 78 -9.44 -6.56 19.96
N ARG A 79 -8.36 -5.78 20.10
CA ARG A 79 -8.45 -4.54 20.88
C ARG A 79 -9.43 -3.63 20.13
N ASN A 80 -10.50 -3.20 20.80
CA ASN A 80 -11.48 -2.22 20.29
C ASN A 80 -10.86 -0.81 20.11
N GLY A 81 -9.53 -0.70 19.97
CA GLY A 81 -8.78 0.54 19.84
C GLY A 81 -8.65 1.06 18.40
N PHE A 82 -9.21 0.35 17.41
CA PHE A 82 -9.19 0.78 16.01
C PHE A 82 -9.77 2.20 15.84
N ASP A 83 -10.83 2.52 16.56
CA ASP A 83 -11.49 3.82 16.48
C ASP A 83 -10.74 4.94 17.25
N GLN A 84 -9.96 4.59 18.28
CA GLN A 84 -9.21 5.59 19.07
C GLN A 84 -7.82 5.89 18.50
N GLU A 85 -7.27 4.99 17.69
CA GLU A 85 -5.92 5.10 17.14
C GLU A 85 -5.91 5.22 15.61
N GLU A 86 -7.04 5.52 14.95
CA GLU A 86 -7.15 5.52 13.48
C GLU A 86 -6.04 6.31 12.77
N GLY A 87 -5.78 7.55 13.20
CA GLY A 87 -4.71 8.38 12.63
C GLY A 87 -3.30 7.78 12.82
N ARG A 88 -3.08 7.10 13.95
CA ARG A 88 -1.82 6.39 14.26
C ARG A 88 -1.71 5.10 13.44
N LEU A 89 -2.82 4.40 13.24
CA LEU A 89 -2.91 3.17 12.47
C LEU A 89 -2.58 3.42 11.00
N LYS A 90 -3.06 4.51 10.41
CA LYS A 90 -2.66 4.94 9.07
C LYS A 90 -1.15 5.11 8.95
N ALA A 91 -0.54 5.85 9.88
CA ALA A 91 0.90 6.04 9.89
C ALA A 91 1.65 4.70 10.01
N TRP A 92 1.15 3.76 10.83
CA TRP A 92 1.76 2.44 10.94
C TRP A 92 1.64 1.62 9.65
N VAL A 93 0.48 1.66 9.00
CA VAL A 93 0.25 1.01 7.70
C VAL A 93 1.21 1.59 6.66
N GLU A 94 1.35 2.90 6.61
CA GLU A 94 2.28 3.60 5.73
C GLU A 94 3.73 3.17 5.94
N GLU A 95 4.15 3.02 7.20
CA GLU A 95 5.49 2.55 7.54
C GLU A 95 5.70 1.07 7.21
N ALA A 96 4.70 0.22 7.43
CA ALA A 96 4.75 -1.19 7.07
C ALA A 96 4.84 -1.41 5.55
N ALA A 97 4.15 -0.57 4.77
CA ALA A 97 4.10 -0.62 3.31
C ALA A 97 5.16 0.25 2.61
N PHE A 98 6.14 0.81 3.35
CA PHE A 98 7.17 1.64 2.75
C PHE A 98 7.94 0.88 1.66
N GLY A 99 8.11 1.51 0.50
CA GLY A 99 8.68 0.87 -0.70
C GLY A 99 7.65 0.22 -1.61
N LEU A 100 6.40 0.02 -1.18
CA LEU A 100 5.34 -0.62 -1.98
C LEU A 100 4.32 0.36 -2.55
N ARG A 101 4.53 1.67 -2.38
CA ARG A 101 3.63 2.68 -2.95
C ARG A 101 3.80 2.68 -4.46
N PRO A 102 2.70 2.74 -5.24
CA PRO A 102 2.83 2.98 -6.66
C PRO A 102 3.57 4.32 -6.82
N PRO A 103 4.46 4.44 -7.81
CA PRO A 103 5.05 5.73 -8.11
C PRO A 103 3.88 6.69 -8.32
N ALA A 104 3.77 7.71 -7.47
CA ALA A 104 2.87 8.82 -7.76
C ALA A 104 3.27 9.26 -9.16
N GLU A 105 2.39 9.08 -10.15
CA GLU A 105 2.63 9.63 -11.48
C GLU A 105 2.87 11.10 -11.21
N SER A 106 4.16 11.48 -11.24
CA SER A 106 4.62 12.83 -11.12
C SER A 106 3.76 13.57 -12.10
N SER A 107 2.90 14.44 -11.58
CA SER A 107 2.02 15.29 -12.35
C SER A 107 2.89 16.36 -13.03
N LEU A 108 3.88 15.92 -13.79
CA LEU A 108 4.60 16.68 -14.77
C LEU A 108 3.72 16.75 -16.02
N ARG A 109 2.51 17.30 -15.85
CA ARG A 109 1.89 18.08 -16.91
C ARG A 109 2.75 19.35 -17.03
N ARG A 110 3.90 19.21 -17.68
CA ARG A 110 4.56 20.33 -18.36
C ARG A 110 3.53 20.91 -19.33
N ARG A 111 3.02 22.10 -19.04
CA ARG A 111 2.72 23.14 -20.02
C ARG A 111 2.96 24.49 -19.39
#